data_AF-A0A8T3Q7V7-F1
#
_entry.id   AF-A0A8T3Q7V7-F1
#
_cell.length_a   1.000
_cell.length_b   1.000
_cell.length_c   1.000
_cell.angle_alpha   90.00
_cell.angle_beta   90.00
_cell.angle_gamma   90.00
#
_symmetry.space_group_name_H-M   'P 1'
#
loop_
_entity.id
_entity.type
_entity.pdbx_description
1 polymer ?
#
loop_
_entity_poly.entity_id
_entity_poly.type
_entity_poly.pdbx_seq_one_letter_code
_entity_poly.pdbx_strand_id
1 'polypeptide(L)'
;MATDQPGRSALDFGSGTSDDHKDGIRWVDYSNISWNPVFCKRCDICVEICPKNTLVLRNDAIIEEENCILCGLCERYCPDVAIEMIPTAVAAHAAAAKERA
;
A
#
# COMPACT_ATOMS: atom_id res chain seq x y z
N MET A 1 -11.09 27.28 18.92
CA MET A 1 -11.21 26.34 20.05
C MET A 1 -12.07 25.18 19.53
N ALA A 2 -11.45 24.20 18.86
CA ALA A 2 -11.22 22.84 19.40
C ALA A 2 -12.56 22.16 19.78
N THR A 3 -13.05 21.09 19.17
CA THR A 3 -12.35 19.92 18.62
C THR A 3 -13.22 19.24 17.55
N ASP A 4 -12.57 18.95 16.43
CA ASP A 4 -12.87 17.89 15.50
C ASP A 4 -13.00 16.54 16.22
N GLN A 5 -14.04 15.75 15.90
CA GLN A 5 -14.05 14.27 15.91
C GLN A 5 -15.47 13.71 15.68
N PRO A 6 -15.86 13.44 14.42
CA PRO A 6 -16.90 12.47 14.13
C PRO A 6 -16.27 11.07 14.05
N GLY A 7 -16.74 10.11 14.85
CA GLY A 7 -16.41 8.70 14.65
C GLY A 7 -16.02 7.92 15.89
N ARG A 8 -16.87 7.93 16.92
CA ARG A 8 -16.76 7.00 18.06
C ARG A 8 -18.09 6.28 18.20
N SER A 9 -18.32 5.27 17.38
CA SER A 9 -19.42 4.33 17.60
C SER A 9 -18.96 2.95 17.21
N ALA A 10 -19.20 2.01 18.12
CA ALA A 10 -18.60 0.68 18.22
C ALA A 10 -19.13 -0.32 17.17
N LEU A 11 -19.07 0.04 15.88
CA LEU A 11 -19.13 -0.88 14.73
C LEU A 11 -17.72 -1.05 14.15
N ASP A 12 -16.83 -1.41 15.07
CA ASP A 12 -15.38 -1.39 15.05
C ASP A 12 -14.79 -2.48 14.12
N PHE A 13 -14.94 -2.33 12.81
CA PHE A 13 -14.10 -2.95 11.78
C PHE A 13 -14.06 -2.04 10.55
N GLY A 14 -13.09 -1.12 10.50
CA GLY A 14 -12.79 -0.36 9.29
C GLY A 14 -13.25 1.09 9.34
N SER A 15 -12.34 1.94 9.81
CA SER A 15 -12.34 3.38 9.48
C SER A 15 -10.98 3.99 9.84
N GLY A 16 -9.90 3.25 9.55
CA GLY A 16 -8.58 3.85 9.37
C GLY A 16 -8.37 3.98 7.87
N THR A 17 -8.72 5.13 7.31
CA THR A 17 -8.47 5.48 5.91
C THR A 17 -7.13 6.19 5.84
N SER A 18 -6.25 5.76 4.94
CA SER A 18 -5.16 6.62 4.47
C SER A 18 -5.77 7.84 3.75
N ASP A 19 -5.08 8.97 3.75
CA ASP A 19 -5.56 10.22 3.14
C ASP A 19 -5.90 10.08 1.63
N ASP A 20 -5.33 9.07 0.97
CA ASP A 20 -5.52 8.76 -0.46
C ASP A 20 -6.80 7.95 -0.75
N HIS A 21 -7.34 7.20 0.22
CA HIS A 21 -8.48 6.29 0.04
C HIS A 21 -9.73 6.76 0.79
N LYS A 22 -10.50 7.66 0.15
CA LYS A 22 -11.73 8.28 0.69
C LYS A 22 -12.96 7.36 0.64
N ASP A 23 -12.80 6.14 0.13
CA ASP A 23 -13.80 5.09 -0.02
C ASP A 23 -14.21 4.43 1.31
N GLY A 24 -13.56 4.77 2.43
CA GLY A 24 -13.90 4.23 3.76
C GLY A 24 -13.38 2.81 4.00
N ILE A 25 -12.55 2.29 3.10
CA ILE A 25 -11.93 0.97 3.21
C ILE A 25 -10.62 1.10 3.97
N ARG A 26 -10.27 0.07 4.76
CA ARG A 26 -9.00 0.03 5.51
C ARG A 26 -7.84 -0.25 4.54
N TRP A 27 -6.99 0.75 4.36
CA TRP A 27 -5.69 0.62 3.70
C TRP A 27 -4.57 0.68 4.73
N VAL A 28 -3.47 -0.01 4.44
CA VAL A 28 -2.26 -0.05 5.26
C VAL A 28 -1.14 0.48 4.40
N ASP A 29 -0.70 1.70 4.71
CA ASP A 29 0.39 2.34 4.00
C ASP A 29 1.75 1.93 4.58
N TYR A 30 2.67 1.64 3.67
CA TYR A 30 4.08 1.42 3.96
C TYR A 30 4.90 2.58 3.40
N SER A 31 6.18 2.35 3.08
CA SER A 31 7.06 3.39 2.57
C SER A 31 6.83 3.68 1.09
N ASN A 32 6.55 2.64 0.29
CA ASN A 32 6.37 2.78 -1.16
C ASN A 32 5.05 2.21 -1.69
N ILE A 33 4.37 1.36 -0.92
CA ILE A 33 3.11 0.73 -1.31
C ILE A 33 2.02 0.94 -0.27
N SER A 34 0.77 0.94 -0.71
CA SER A 34 -0.41 0.79 0.13
C SER A 34 -1.04 -0.57 -0.12
N TRP A 35 -1.46 -1.26 0.93
CA TRP A 35 -2.03 -2.60 0.86
C TRP A 35 -3.37 -2.67 1.58
N ASN A 36 -4.33 -3.35 0.97
CA ASN A 36 -5.66 -3.53 1.50
C ASN A 36 -5.92 -4.99 1.94
N PRO A 37 -6.00 -5.27 3.25
CA PRO A 37 -6.28 -6.62 3.75
C PRO A 37 -7.66 -7.15 3.36
N VAL A 38 -8.64 -6.29 3.06
CA VAL A 38 -10.01 -6.69 2.71
C VAL A 38 -10.04 -7.29 1.30
N PHE A 39 -9.30 -6.71 0.37
CA PHE A 39 -9.21 -7.20 -1.00
C PHE A 39 -8.17 -8.31 -1.17
N CYS A 40 -7.12 -8.32 -0.34
CA CYS A 40 -6.04 -9.30 -0.45
C CYS A 40 -6.51 -10.74 -0.23
N LYS A 41 -6.35 -11.59 -1.25
CA LYS A 41 -6.62 -13.04 -1.17
C LYS A 41 -5.44 -13.86 -0.66
N ARG A 42 -4.30 -13.22 -0.35
CA ARG A 42 -3.05 -13.86 0.07
C ARG A 42 -2.56 -14.91 -0.92
N CYS A 43 -2.58 -14.55 -2.21
CA CYS A 43 -2.18 -15.43 -3.31
C CYS A 43 -0.66 -15.44 -3.59
N ASP A 44 0.14 -14.69 -2.84
CA ASP A 44 1.61 -14.56 -2.97
C ASP A 44 2.16 -14.05 -4.32
N ILE A 45 1.31 -13.75 -5.30
CA ILE A 45 1.75 -13.26 -6.63
C ILE A 45 2.66 -12.03 -6.51
N CYS A 46 2.33 -11.08 -5.63
CA CYS A 46 3.13 -9.87 -5.44
C CYS A 46 4.52 -10.15 -4.83
N VAL A 47 4.64 -11.22 -4.03
CA VAL A 47 5.90 -11.67 -3.43
C VAL A 47 6.77 -12.34 -4.50
N GLU A 48 6.18 -13.22 -5.30
CA GLU A 48 6.90 -13.97 -6.35
C GLU A 48 7.37 -13.08 -7.50
N ILE A 49 6.55 -12.11 -7.91
CA ILE A 49 6.89 -11.23 -9.05
C ILE A 49 7.89 -10.13 -8.67
N CYS A 50 8.12 -9.90 -7.38
CA CYS A 50 9.00 -8.82 -6.93
C CYS A 50 10.46 -9.12 -7.29
N PRO A 51 11.09 -8.36 -8.21
CA PRO A 51 12.46 -8.64 -8.66
C PRO A 51 13.53 -8.37 -7.60
N LYS A 52 13.14 -7.67 -6.52
CA LYS A 52 13.99 -7.37 -5.37
C LYS A 52 13.60 -8.15 -4.12
N ASN A 53 12.56 -8.99 -4.20
CA ASN A 53 12.03 -9.76 -3.08
C ASN A 53 11.74 -8.90 -1.83
N THR A 54 11.31 -7.65 -2.04
CA THR A 54 11.03 -6.69 -0.97
C THR A 54 9.64 -6.86 -0.36
N LEU A 55 8.83 -7.80 -0.86
CA LEU A 55 7.50 -8.06 -0.33
C LEU A 55 7.50 -9.44 0.28
N VAL A 56 6.94 -9.57 1.49
CA VAL A 56 6.82 -10.86 2.19
C VAL A 56 5.43 -10.99 2.77
N LEU A 57 4.80 -12.15 2.57
CA LEU A 57 3.54 -12.50 3.22
C LEU A 57 3.83 -13.19 4.56
N ARG A 58 3.45 -12.56 5.67
CA ARG A 58 3.57 -13.13 7.03
C ARG A 58 2.28 -12.90 7.80
N ASN A 59 1.74 -13.95 8.44
CA ASN A 59 0.52 -13.88 9.25
C ASN A 59 -0.65 -13.20 8.52
N ASP A 60 -0.89 -13.60 7.26
CA ASP A 60 -1.91 -13.01 6.38
C ASP A 60 -1.74 -11.51 6.04
N ALA A 61 -0.58 -10.92 6.37
CA ALA A 61 -0.24 -9.55 6.04
C ALA A 61 0.91 -9.45 5.05
N ILE A 62 0.77 -8.55 4.07
CA ILE A 62 1.87 -8.17 3.19
C ILE A 62 2.74 -7.18 3.94
N ILE A 63 4.04 -7.47 4.03
CA ILE A 63 5.04 -6.61 4.67
C ILE A 63 5.98 -6.12 3.58
N GLU A 64 6.17 -4.81 3.52
CA GLU A 64 7.21 -4.20 2.70
C GLU A 64 8.55 -4.16 3.46
N GLU A 65 9.58 -4.73 2.85
CA GLU A 65 10.98 -4.67 3.26
C GLU A 65 11.73 -3.56 2.49
N GLU A 66 12.95 -3.28 2.94
CA GLU A 66 13.80 -2.22 2.39
C GLU A 66 14.26 -2.55 0.96
N ASN A 67 14.59 -1.52 0.17
CA ASN A 67 15.06 -1.60 -1.23
C ASN A 67 13.99 -1.80 -2.32
N CYS A 68 12.73 -1.43 -2.05
CA CYS A 68 11.74 -1.32 -3.12
C CYS A 68 12.24 -0.31 -4.18
N ILE A 69 12.24 -0.73 -5.44
CA ILE A 69 12.67 0.11 -6.58
C ILE A 69 11.49 0.75 -7.32
N LEU A 70 10.27 0.65 -6.77
CA LEU A 70 9.04 1.18 -7.36
C LEU A 70 8.83 0.74 -8.82
N CYS A 71 9.07 -0.54 -9.09
CA CYS A 71 8.87 -1.11 -10.43
C CYS A 71 7.37 -1.24 -10.83
N GLY A 72 6.46 -1.18 -9.85
CA GLY A 72 5.02 -1.30 -10.06
C GLY A 72 4.55 -2.65 -10.58
N LEU A 73 5.33 -3.72 -10.40
CA LEU A 73 4.90 -5.07 -10.80
C LEU A 73 3.86 -5.65 -9.84
N CYS A 74 4.02 -5.42 -8.54
CA CYS A 74 3.08 -5.91 -7.52
C CYS A 74 1.65 -5.36 -7.73
N GLU A 75 1.52 -4.06 -8.01
CA GLU A 75 0.26 -3.40 -8.36
C GLU A 75 -0.33 -3.97 -9.67
N ARG A 76 0.48 -4.04 -10.74
CA ARG A 76 0.01 -4.49 -12.06
C ARG A 76 -0.43 -5.95 -12.11
N TYR A 77 0.20 -6.82 -11.31
CA TYR A 77 -0.09 -8.26 -11.31
C TYR A 77 -1.06 -8.68 -10.21
N CYS A 78 -1.49 -7.77 -9.33
CA CYS A 78 -2.49 -8.11 -8.33
C CYS A 78 -3.88 -8.25 -8.99
N PRO A 79 -4.48 -9.45 -9.02
CA PRO A 79 -5.76 -9.67 -9.70
C PRO A 79 -6.94 -9.00 -8.98
N ASP A 80 -6.83 -8.83 -7.66
CA ASP A 80 -7.87 -8.22 -6.81
C ASP A 80 -7.63 -6.73 -6.54
N VAL A 81 -6.58 -6.13 -7.12
CA VAL A 81 -6.20 -4.72 -6.91
C VAL A 81 -6.09 -4.37 -5.41
N ALA A 82 -5.49 -5.29 -4.66
CA ALA A 82 -5.35 -5.17 -3.21
C ALA A 82 -4.06 -4.44 -2.78
N ILE A 83 -3.26 -3.97 -3.74
CA ILE A 83 -1.99 -3.31 -3.51
C ILE A 83 -1.81 -2.21 -4.55
N GLU A 84 -1.42 -1.03 -4.10
CA GLU A 84 -1.21 0.15 -4.91
C GLU A 84 0.14 0.77 -4.58
N MET A 85 0.73 1.50 -5.52
CA MET A 85 1.94 2.28 -5.24
C MET A 85 1.57 3.64 -4.67
N ILE A 86 2.29 4.07 -3.63
CA ILE A 86 2.05 5.39 -3.03
C ILE A 86 2.49 6.47 -4.05
N PRO A 87 1.59 7.36 -4.49
CA PRO A 87 1.90 8.34 -5.53
C PRO A 87 3.05 9.28 -5.16
N THR A 88 3.17 9.64 -3.87
CA THR A 88 4.25 10.51 -3.37
C THR A 88 5.61 9.82 -3.45
N ALA A 89 5.70 8.51 -3.14
CA ALA A 89 6.92 7.71 -3.26
C ALA A 89 7.34 7.54 -4.73
N VAL A 90 6.38 7.26 -5.62
CA VAL A 90 6.59 7.19 -7.07
C VAL A 90 7.12 8.51 -7.61
N ALA A 91 6.52 9.64 -7.22
CA ALA A 91 6.95 10.97 -7.65
C ALA A 91 8.37 11.30 -7.17
N ALA A 92 8.72 10.94 -5.93
CA ALA A 92 10.07 11.12 -5.40
C ALA A 92 11.12 10.31 -6.19
N HIS A 93 10.83 9.04 -6.49
CA HIS A 93 11.73 8.21 -7.31
C HIS A 93 11.84 8.68 -8.77
N ALA A 94 10.74 9.16 -9.35
CA ALA A 94 10.75 9.72 -10.71
C ALA A 94 11.54 11.04 -10.79
N ALA A 95 11.45 11.90 -9.76
CA ALA A 95 12.22 13.13 -9.69
C ALA A 95 13.73 12.85 -9.62
N ALA A 96 14.14 11.88 -8.78
CA ALA A 96 15.54 11.47 -8.66
C ALA A 96 16.12 10.85 -9.95
N ALA A 97 15.27 10.21 -10.77
CA ALA A 97 15.69 9.64 -12.05
C ALA A 97 15.96 10.71 -13.13
N LYS A 98 15.26 11.86 -13.09
CA LYS A 98 15.42 12.95 -14.07
C LYS A 98 16.70 13.75 -13.90
N GLU A 99 17.31 13.76 -12.72
CA GLU A 99 18.53 14.54 -12.45
C GLU A 99 19.83 13.84 -12.92
N ARG A 100 19.71 12.63 -13.46
CA ARG A 100 20.83 11.81 -13.96
C ARG A 100 20.75 11.53 -15.46
N ALA A 101 19.84 12.19 -16.18
CA ALA A 101 19.68 12.15 -17.63
C ALA A 101 20.30 13.39 -18.28
#